data_AF-A0A3L9DL34-F1
#
_entry.id   AF-A0A3L9DL34-F1
#
_cell.length_a   1.000
_cell.length_b   1.000
_cell.length_c   1.000
_cell.angle_alpha   90.00
_cell.angle_beta   90.00
_cell.angle_gamma   90.00
#
_symmetry.space_group_name_H-M   'P 1'
#
loop_
_entity.id
_entity.type
_entity.pdbx_description
1 polymer ?
#
loop_
_entity_poly.entity_id
_entity_poly.type
_entity_poly.pdbx_seq_one_letter_code
_entity_poly.pdbx_strand_id
1 'polypeptide(L)'
;MFSSCVCRAQVLENWNEANKDKAPIEIQYAASSTGLSTRILHIETGKIDFILYDAISASFIVEDQGYDLAVTKVTDQIGGETDGLEYLLFADTKEGKELQAFVNKRLKALKEDGTLVKISQEYFGGDYVSSIEE
;
A
#
# COMPACT_ATOMS: atom_id res chain seq x y z
N MET A 1 -3.53 -9.33 -22.95
CA MET A 1 -4.49 -9.59 -21.87
C MET A 1 -3.66 -9.48 -20.61
N PHE A 2 -3.91 -8.46 -19.79
CA PHE A 2 -3.08 -8.18 -18.61
C PHE A 2 -3.89 -8.53 -17.36
N SER A 3 -3.36 -9.40 -16.50
CA SER A 3 -4.02 -9.94 -15.30
C SER A 3 -3.37 -9.42 -14.01
N SER A 4 -4.17 -9.04 -13.01
CA SER A 4 -3.70 -8.40 -11.76
C SER A 4 -4.39 -8.91 -10.48
N CYS A 5 -3.73 -8.86 -9.30
CA CYS A 5 -4.26 -9.41 -8.03
C CYS A 5 -4.24 -8.42 -6.85
N VAL A 6 -5.36 -8.06 -6.19
CA VAL A 6 -5.44 -6.70 -5.59
C VAL A 6 -6.09 -6.52 -4.19
N CYS A 7 -5.61 -5.53 -3.42
CA CYS A 7 -6.25 -4.84 -2.28
C CYS A 7 -6.82 -3.43 -2.64
N ARG A 8 -6.26 -2.74 -3.65
CA ARG A 8 -6.80 -1.55 -4.35
C ARG A 8 -7.71 -1.82 -5.57
N ALA A 9 -8.63 -2.79 -5.51
CA ALA A 9 -9.35 -3.29 -6.71
C ALA A 9 -10.14 -2.17 -7.41
N GLN A 10 -10.71 -1.26 -6.61
CA GLN A 10 -11.46 -0.10 -7.08
C GLN A 10 -10.66 0.81 -8.04
N VAL A 11 -9.34 0.94 -7.86
CA VAL A 11 -8.51 1.78 -8.74
C VAL A 11 -8.47 1.20 -10.16
N LEU A 12 -8.28 -0.11 -10.27
CA LEU A 12 -8.21 -0.79 -11.57
C LEU A 12 -9.59 -0.89 -12.22
N GLU A 13 -10.65 -1.08 -11.43
CA GLU A 13 -12.04 -1.03 -11.90
C GLU A 13 -12.38 0.36 -12.48
N ASN A 14 -12.04 1.43 -11.74
CA ASN A 14 -12.24 2.81 -12.20
C ASN A 14 -11.44 3.11 -13.47
N TRP A 15 -10.20 2.59 -13.55
CA TRP A 15 -9.39 2.75 -14.76
C TRP A 15 -10.04 2.05 -15.96
N ASN A 16 -10.53 0.82 -15.80
CA ASN A 16 -11.25 0.11 -16.86
C ASN A 16 -12.50 0.87 -17.31
N GLU A 17 -13.29 1.41 -16.37
CA GLU A 17 -14.49 2.21 -16.70
C GLU A 17 -14.15 3.52 -17.41
N ALA A 18 -13.02 4.16 -17.08
CA ALA A 18 -12.57 5.39 -17.71
C ALA A 18 -11.88 5.17 -19.08
N ASN A 19 -11.42 3.95 -19.38
CA ASN A 19 -10.62 3.61 -20.57
C ASN A 19 -11.31 2.52 -21.42
N LYS A 20 -12.62 2.68 -21.72
CA LYS A 20 -13.41 1.69 -22.49
C LYS A 20 -12.94 1.48 -23.92
N ASP A 21 -12.14 2.41 -24.45
CA ASP A 21 -11.48 2.33 -25.74
C ASP A 21 -10.24 1.40 -25.74
N LYS A 22 -9.76 0.98 -24.57
CA LYS A 22 -8.60 0.10 -24.41
C LYS A 22 -9.05 -1.31 -24.01
N ALA A 23 -8.16 -2.27 -24.23
CA ALA A 23 -8.34 -3.61 -23.68
C ALA A 23 -8.39 -3.51 -22.13
N PRO A 24 -9.44 -4.04 -21.48
CA PRO A 24 -9.57 -3.94 -20.04
C PRO A 24 -8.50 -4.77 -19.35
N ILE A 25 -8.09 -4.32 -18.17
CA ILE A 25 -7.30 -5.09 -17.22
C ILE A 25 -8.20 -6.20 -16.67
N GLU A 26 -7.74 -7.45 -16.74
CA GLU A 26 -8.39 -8.57 -16.09
C GLU A 26 -8.02 -8.58 -14.60
N ILE A 27 -9.03 -8.45 -13.74
CA ILE A 27 -8.82 -8.34 -12.29
C ILE A 27 -9.11 -9.69 -11.63
N GLN A 28 -8.08 -10.27 -11.02
CA GLN A 28 -8.14 -11.52 -10.26
C GLN A 28 -8.24 -11.22 -8.77
N TYR A 29 -9.42 -11.40 -8.19
CA TYR A 29 -9.62 -11.20 -6.75
C TYR A 29 -8.96 -12.35 -5.97
N ALA A 30 -8.06 -12.00 -5.05
CA ALA A 30 -7.47 -12.97 -4.13
C ALA A 30 -8.24 -13.05 -2.82
N ALA A 31 -8.31 -14.26 -2.27
CA ALA A 31 -8.80 -14.46 -0.91
C ALA A 31 -7.92 -13.72 0.11
N SER A 32 -8.52 -13.32 1.24
CA SER A 32 -7.80 -12.68 2.34
C SER A 32 -6.65 -13.53 2.89
N SER A 33 -6.73 -14.85 2.73
CA SER A 33 -5.68 -15.80 3.10
C SER A 33 -4.45 -15.78 2.18
N THR A 34 -4.53 -15.15 1.01
CA THR A 34 -3.42 -15.06 0.06
C THR A 34 -2.57 -13.84 0.40
N GLY A 35 -1.46 -14.00 1.11
CA GLY A 35 -0.57 -12.89 1.47
C GLY A 35 0.07 -12.20 0.26
N LEU A 36 0.64 -11.01 0.45
CA LEU A 36 1.34 -10.25 -0.59
C LEU A 36 2.49 -11.05 -1.22
N SER A 37 3.30 -11.74 -0.42
CA SER A 37 4.42 -12.55 -0.91
C SER A 37 3.99 -13.64 -1.89
N THR A 38 2.85 -14.30 -1.63
CA THR A 38 2.28 -15.28 -2.58
C THR A 38 1.86 -14.63 -3.89
N ARG A 39 1.31 -13.41 -3.84
CA ARG A 39 0.89 -12.67 -5.04
C ARG A 39 2.09 -12.22 -5.86
N ILE A 40 3.17 -11.77 -5.21
CA ILE A 40 4.43 -11.43 -5.91
C ILE A 40 5.05 -12.69 -6.53
N LEU A 41 5.06 -13.82 -5.83
CA LEU A 41 5.46 -15.11 -6.42
C LEU A 41 4.59 -15.49 -7.63
N HIS A 42 3.31 -15.13 -7.66
CA HIS A 42 2.47 -15.33 -8.84
C HIS A 42 2.87 -14.46 -10.03
N ILE A 43 3.46 -13.28 -9.80
CA ILE A 43 4.05 -12.47 -10.87
C ILE A 43 5.33 -13.13 -11.37
N GLU A 44 6.23 -13.49 -10.46
CA GLU A 44 7.49 -14.19 -10.77
C GLU A 44 7.26 -15.46 -11.60
N THR A 45 6.23 -16.24 -11.23
CA THR A 45 5.89 -17.50 -11.92
C THR A 45 5.00 -17.30 -13.16
N GLY A 46 4.70 -16.06 -13.55
CA GLY A 46 3.89 -15.73 -14.73
C GLY A 46 2.41 -16.12 -14.64
N LYS A 47 1.88 -16.33 -13.43
CA LYS A 47 0.45 -16.60 -13.22
C LYS A 47 -0.41 -15.33 -13.33
N ILE A 48 0.15 -14.18 -12.97
CA ILE A 48 -0.43 -12.85 -13.17
C ILE A 48 0.67 -11.94 -13.72
N ASP A 49 0.29 -10.86 -14.42
CA ASP A 49 1.26 -10.01 -15.11
C ASP A 49 1.79 -8.88 -14.21
N PHE A 50 0.97 -8.38 -13.29
CA PHE A 50 1.38 -7.32 -12.37
C PHE A 50 0.51 -7.26 -11.10
N ILE A 51 0.96 -6.46 -10.13
CA ILE A 51 0.15 -6.04 -8.99
C ILE A 51 0.26 -4.52 -8.81
N LEU A 52 -0.85 -3.87 -8.47
CA LEU A 52 -0.84 -2.50 -7.97
C LEU A 52 -0.78 -2.53 -6.43
N TYR A 53 0.39 -2.25 -5.87
CA TYR A 53 0.65 -2.30 -4.42
C TYR A 53 1.59 -1.17 -3.96
N ASP A 54 1.86 -1.05 -2.66
CA ASP A 54 2.76 0.00 -2.18
C ASP A 54 4.19 -0.37 -2.55
N ALA A 55 4.95 0.64 -3.00
CA ALA A 55 6.27 0.42 -3.56
C ALA A 55 7.28 -0.08 -2.51
N ILE A 56 7.09 0.28 -1.25
CA ILE A 56 8.00 -0.09 -0.15
C ILE A 56 7.92 -1.59 0.09
N SER A 57 6.72 -2.11 0.37
CA SER A 57 6.48 -3.54 0.63
C SER A 57 6.77 -4.40 -0.59
N ALA A 58 6.44 -3.92 -1.78
CA ALA A 58 6.75 -4.64 -3.02
C ALA A 58 8.27 -4.74 -3.24
N SER A 59 9.01 -3.64 -3.08
CA SER A 59 10.47 -3.64 -3.25
C SER A 59 11.14 -4.52 -2.20
N PHE A 60 10.70 -4.43 -0.93
CA PHE A 60 11.22 -5.27 0.14
C PHE A 60 11.08 -6.76 -0.19
N ILE A 61 9.91 -7.22 -0.65
CA ILE A 61 9.70 -8.64 -0.96
C ILE A 61 10.51 -9.08 -2.18
N VAL A 62 10.57 -8.25 -3.23
CA VAL A 62 11.37 -8.56 -4.43
C VAL A 62 12.85 -8.73 -4.07
N GLU A 63 13.39 -7.82 -3.26
CA GLU A 63 14.78 -7.86 -2.79
C GLU A 63 15.04 -9.04 -1.83
N ASP A 64 14.18 -9.23 -0.82
CA ASP A 64 14.32 -10.29 0.20
C ASP A 64 14.24 -11.70 -0.40
N GLN A 65 13.40 -11.90 -1.42
CA GLN A 65 13.23 -13.18 -2.07
C GLN A 65 14.14 -13.40 -3.29
N GLY A 66 14.86 -12.35 -3.73
CA GLY A 66 15.75 -12.41 -4.89
C GLY A 66 15.02 -12.64 -6.22
N TYR A 67 13.81 -12.08 -6.36
CA TYR A 67 13.02 -12.19 -7.60
C TYR A 67 13.54 -11.24 -8.69
N ASP A 68 13.44 -11.66 -9.95
CA ASP A 68 13.81 -10.84 -11.11
C ASP A 68 12.62 -9.99 -11.58
N LEU A 69 12.14 -9.13 -10.68
CA LEU A 69 10.96 -8.28 -10.90
C LEU A 69 11.32 -6.80 -10.77
N ALA A 70 10.67 -5.98 -11.59
CA ALA A 70 10.78 -4.52 -11.50
C ALA A 70 9.61 -3.93 -10.71
N VAL A 71 9.92 -3.05 -9.75
CA VAL A 71 8.92 -2.21 -9.06
C VAL A 71 8.94 -0.82 -9.68
N THR A 72 7.84 -0.44 -10.33
CA THR A 72 7.70 0.86 -11.00
C THR A 72 6.68 1.73 -10.28
N LYS A 73 7.03 2.98 -9.99
CA LYS A 73 6.10 3.97 -9.45
C LYS A 73 5.16 4.46 -10.54
N VAL A 74 3.86 4.45 -10.26
CA VAL A 74 2.87 5.07 -11.16
C VAL A 74 3.02 6.58 -11.09
N THR A 75 3.07 7.24 -12.24
CA THR A 75 3.25 8.70 -12.37
C THR A 75 1.94 9.46 -12.36
N ASP A 76 0.84 8.78 -12.71
CA ASP A 76 -0.49 9.36 -12.66
C ASP A 76 -0.95 9.50 -11.22
N GLN A 77 -1.77 10.52 -10.95
CA GLN A 77 -2.40 10.66 -9.65
C GLN A 77 -3.36 9.49 -9.41
N ILE A 78 -2.99 8.64 -8.46
CA ILE A 78 -3.87 7.60 -7.92
C ILE A 78 -4.52 8.19 -6.67
N GLY A 79 -5.85 8.19 -6.61
CA GLY A 79 -6.59 8.63 -5.42
C GLY A 79 -6.47 10.14 -5.11
N GLY A 80 -6.69 10.47 -3.84
CA GLY A 80 -6.71 11.84 -3.31
C GLY A 80 -5.52 12.16 -2.41
N GLU A 81 -5.62 13.25 -1.64
CA GLU A 81 -4.53 13.74 -0.76
C GLU A 81 -4.10 12.74 0.32
N THR A 82 -4.94 11.76 0.65
CA THR A 82 -4.65 10.72 1.63
C THR A 82 -4.27 9.37 1.00
N ASP A 83 -4.12 9.30 -0.33
CA ASP A 83 -3.71 8.06 -0.99
C ASP A 83 -2.28 7.69 -0.59
N GLY A 84 -2.06 6.40 -0.32
CA GLY A 84 -0.77 5.91 0.16
C GLY A 84 -0.43 6.23 1.62
N LEU A 85 -1.37 6.79 2.40
CA LEU A 85 -1.21 6.93 3.85
C LEU A 85 -1.86 5.75 4.58
N GLU A 86 -1.14 5.18 5.56
CA GLU A 86 -1.68 4.19 6.49
C GLU A 86 -2.10 4.82 7.83
N TYR A 87 -3.19 4.31 8.39
CA TYR A 87 -3.76 4.80 9.65
C TYR A 87 -4.09 3.65 10.60
N LEU A 88 -3.97 3.92 11.90
CA LEU A 88 -4.50 3.04 12.93
C LEU A 88 -6.02 3.22 13.02
N LEU A 89 -6.75 2.11 12.98
CA LEU A 89 -8.20 2.11 13.14
C LEU A 89 -8.57 1.88 14.60
N PHE A 90 -9.55 2.65 15.07
CA PHE A 90 -10.12 2.53 16.42
C PHE A 90 -11.61 2.21 16.32
N ALA A 91 -12.12 1.46 17.29
CA ALA A 91 -13.55 1.19 17.37
C ALA A 91 -14.33 2.49 17.58
N ASP A 92 -15.51 2.61 16.97
CA ASP A 92 -16.42 3.74 17.22
C ASP A 92 -17.19 3.55 18.54
N THR A 93 -16.43 3.53 19.64
CA THR A 93 -16.95 3.51 21.01
C THR A 93 -16.33 4.65 21.80
N LYS A 94 -16.81 4.87 23.03
CA LYS A 94 -16.22 5.86 23.92
C LYS A 94 -14.75 5.53 24.22
N GLU A 95 -14.48 4.27 24.53
CA GLU A 95 -13.14 3.76 24.83
C GLU A 95 -12.22 3.85 23.60
N GLY A 96 -12.76 3.57 22.41
CA GLY A 96 -12.02 3.73 21.15
C GLY A 96 -11.63 5.17 20.86
N LYS A 97 -12.52 6.14 21.15
CA LYS A 97 -12.24 7.58 21.03
C LYS A 97 -11.20 8.06 22.05
N GLU A 98 -11.28 7.57 23.28
CA GLU A 98 -10.27 7.86 24.32
C GLU A 98 -8.89 7.30 23.92
N LEU A 99 -8.84 6.08 23.38
CA LEU A 99 -7.62 5.46 22.90
C LEU A 99 -7.05 6.20 21.68
N GLN A 100 -7.88 6.56 20.71
CA GLN A 100 -7.47 7.36 19.56
C GLN A 100 -6.82 8.67 19.99
N ALA A 101 -7.47 9.42 20.90
CA ALA A 101 -6.94 10.68 21.41
C ALA A 101 -5.58 10.49 22.12
N PHE A 102 -5.43 9.42 22.88
CA PHE A 102 -4.16 9.07 23.51
C PHE A 102 -3.08 8.76 22.46
N VAL A 103 -3.39 7.93 21.46
CA VAL A 103 -2.43 7.54 20.41
C VAL A 103 -2.00 8.74 19.58
N ASN A 104 -2.93 9.57 19.09
CA ASN A 104 -2.61 10.76 18.29
C ASN A 104 -1.68 11.71 19.07
N LYS A 105 -1.94 11.92 20.37
CA LYS A 105 -1.06 12.73 21.24
C LYS A 105 0.36 12.17 21.30
N ARG A 106 0.52 10.84 21.34
CA ARG A 106 1.85 10.19 21.35
C ARG A 106 2.51 10.26 19.99
N LEU A 107 1.79 10.01 18.89
CA LEU A 107 2.30 10.12 17.53
C LEU A 107 2.84 11.52 17.25
N LYS A 108 2.13 12.56 17.67
CA LYS A 108 2.61 13.95 17.57
C LYS A 108 3.96 14.17 18.27
N ALA A 109 4.08 13.72 19.51
CA ALA A 109 5.34 13.86 20.27
C ALA A 109 6.50 13.08 19.60
N LEU A 110 6.22 11.86 19.11
CA LEU A 110 7.22 11.03 18.41
C LEU A 110 7.61 11.59 17.03
N LYS A 111 6.71 12.35 16.39
CA LYS A 111 7.00 13.09 15.17
C LYS A 111 7.91 14.27 15.46
N GLU A 112 7.58 15.06 16.48
CA GLU A 112 8.35 16.25 16.90
C GLU A 112 9.77 15.90 17.37
N ASP A 113 9.96 14.79 18.07
CA ASP A 113 11.28 14.36 18.57
C ASP A 113 12.12 13.54 17.56
N GLY A 114 11.58 13.31 16.36
CA GLY A 114 12.23 12.57 15.28
C GLY A 114 12.29 11.06 15.46
N THR A 115 11.60 10.49 16.46
CA THR A 115 11.53 9.05 16.66
C THR A 115 10.85 8.34 15.50
N LEU A 116 9.77 8.90 14.95
CA LEU A 116 9.08 8.28 13.80
C LEU A 116 9.99 8.18 12.56
N VAL A 117 10.83 9.19 12.31
CA VAL A 117 11.80 9.17 11.19
C VAL A 117 12.79 8.04 11.37
N LYS A 118 13.32 7.86 12.59
CA LYS A 118 14.26 6.76 12.89
C LYS A 118 13.63 5.40 12.67
N ILE A 119 12.39 5.20 13.14
CA ILE A 119 11.63 3.97 12.94
C ILE A 119 11.40 3.73 11.44
N SER A 120 10.97 4.76 10.71
CA SER A 120 10.74 4.67 9.26
C SER A 120 12.01 4.24 8.51
N GLN A 121 13.15 4.82 8.85
CA GLN A 121 14.43 4.47 8.24
C GLN A 121 14.90 3.05 8.60
N GLU A 122 14.72 2.63 9.86
CA GLU A 122 15.12 1.30 10.33
C GLU A 122 14.33 0.19 9.63
N TYR A 123 13.02 0.36 9.47
CA TYR A 123 12.14 -0.70 8.95
C TYR A 123 11.83 -0.59 7.46
N PHE A 124 11.90 0.61 6.87
CA PHE A 124 11.52 0.85 5.47
C PHE A 124 12.67 1.41 4.61
N GLY A 125 13.83 1.69 5.20
CA GLY A 125 14.99 2.18 4.45
C GLY A 125 14.88 3.64 3.97
N GLY A 126 13.90 4.41 4.47
CA GLY A 126 13.68 5.80 4.07
C GLY A 126 12.85 6.58 5.08
N ASP A 127 12.68 7.89 4.85
CA ASP A 127 11.74 8.71 5.63
C ASP A 127 10.40 8.78 4.90
N TYR A 128 9.41 8.08 5.47
CA TYR A 128 8.04 8.00 4.98
C TYR A 128 7.04 8.56 5.99
N VAL A 129 7.49 9.38 6.94
CA VAL A 129 6.59 9.99 7.93
C VAL A 129 5.70 11.03 7.23
N SER A 130 4.39 10.88 7.35
CA SER A 130 3.43 11.80 6.73
C SER A 130 3.64 13.25 7.18
N SER A 131 3.56 14.18 6.23
CA SER A 131 3.60 15.62 6.50
C SER A 131 2.25 16.16 7.00
N ILE A 132 1.15 15.40 6.88
CA ILE A 132 -0.17 15.82 7.37
C ILE A 132 -0.12 15.95 8.90
N GLU A 133 -0.70 17.03 9.41
CA GLU A 133 -0.91 17.23 10.84
C GLU A 133 -2.22 16.56 11.27
N GLU A 134 -2.15 15.72 12.30
CA GLU A 134 -3.32 15.09 12.95
C GLU A 134 -3.96 15.99 14.01
#